data_AF-A0A6G3LEH6-F1
#
_entry.id   AF-A0A6G3LEH6-F1
#
_cell.length_a   1.000
_cell.length_b   1.000
_cell.length_c   1.000
_cell.angle_alpha   90.00
_cell.angle_beta   90.00
_cell.angle_gamma   90.00
#
_symmetry.space_group_name_H-M   'P 1'
#
loop_
_entity.id
_entity.type
_entity.pdbx_description
1 polymer ?
#
loop_
_entity_poly.entity_id
_entity_poly.type
_entity_poly.pdbx_seq_one_letter_code
_entity_poly.pdbx_strand_id
1 'polypeptide(L)'
;MKSVFEFAAKHIEPSLKRALILKLLSKNVNRTYIAKCTGVSPALITRYAKGERGLHDLTAIREIDEALKELSDKITNGEMCGSEVYIRIAELTMYVLSKKFACGIHYLATRDIDPLKCNICPSIFKISPQVETN
;
A
#
# COMPACT_ATOMS: atom_id res chain seq x y z
N MET A 1 16.66 -5.56 -14.64
CA MET A 1 15.59 -6.02 -13.74
C MET A 1 15.99 -5.82 -12.29
N LYS A 2 15.44 -4.78 -11.66
CA LYS A 2 15.38 -4.72 -10.20
C LYS A 2 14.47 -5.85 -9.73
N SER A 3 14.75 -6.46 -8.58
CA SER A 3 13.90 -7.54 -8.08
C SER A 3 12.47 -7.03 -7.87
N VAL A 4 11.48 -7.93 -7.95
CA VAL A 4 10.07 -7.58 -7.69
C VAL A 4 9.91 -6.92 -6.31
N PHE A 5 10.68 -7.38 -5.33
CA PHE A 5 10.69 -6.81 -3.99
C PHE A 5 11.27 -5.39 -3.94
N GLU A 6 12.37 -5.13 -4.65
CA GLU A 6 12.95 -3.78 -4.72
C GLU A 6 11.99 -2.80 -5.41
N PHE A 7 11.34 -3.25 -6.50
CA PHE A 7 10.30 -2.47 -7.17
C PHE A 7 9.13 -2.15 -6.22
N ALA A 8 8.61 -3.16 -5.51
CA ALA A 8 7.51 -3.00 -4.58
C ALA A 8 7.86 -2.04 -3.43
N ALA A 9 9.03 -2.20 -2.81
CA ALA A 9 9.52 -1.38 -1.71
C ALA A 9 9.75 0.08 -2.12
N LYS A 10 10.07 0.34 -3.39
CA LYS A 10 10.29 1.69 -3.91
C LYS A 10 9.01 2.39 -4.38
N HIS A 11 8.04 1.64 -4.91
CA HIS A 11 6.90 2.22 -5.62
C HIS A 11 5.55 1.88 -5.03
N ILE A 12 5.32 0.63 -4.62
CA ILE A 12 3.98 0.14 -4.29
C ILE A 12 3.70 0.30 -2.80
N GLU A 13 4.52 -0.31 -1.95
CA GLU A 13 4.32 -0.24 -0.49
C GLU A 13 4.33 1.21 0.03
N PRO A 14 5.24 2.12 -0.41
CA PRO A 14 5.18 3.51 0.02
C PRO A 14 3.91 4.24 -0.40
N SER A 15 3.32 3.88 -1.54
CA SER A 15 2.10 4.50 -2.07
C SER A 15 0.87 4.04 -1.28
N LEU A 16 0.80 2.75 -0.93
CA LEU A 16 -0.23 2.22 -0.03
C LEU A 16 -0.12 2.82 1.37
N LYS A 17 1.09 2.88 1.95
CA LYS A 17 1.33 3.52 3.25
C LYS A 17 0.93 4.99 3.24
N ARG A 18 1.24 5.73 2.16
CA ARG A 18 0.79 7.12 2.02
C ARG A 18 -0.73 7.21 2.06
N ALA A 19 -1.42 6.42 1.23
CA ALA A 19 -2.87 6.44 1.16
C ALA A 19 -3.53 6.12 2.52
N LEU A 20 -3.03 5.10 3.24
CA LEU A 20 -3.49 4.81 4.59
C LEU A 20 -3.30 5.99 5.54
N ILE A 21 -2.10 6.59 5.54
CA ILE A 21 -1.78 7.72 6.42
C ILE A 21 -2.65 8.93 6.12
N LEU A 22 -2.92 9.23 4.85
CA LEU A 22 -3.82 10.33 4.48
C LEU A 22 -5.25 10.09 4.97
N LYS A 23 -5.76 8.84 4.91
CA LYS A 23 -7.07 8.48 5.47
C LYS A 23 -7.11 8.59 7.00
N LEU A 24 -6.04 8.22 7.69
CA LEU A 24 -5.95 8.38 9.16
C LEU A 24 -5.88 9.87 9.55
N LEU A 25 -5.12 10.67 8.80
CA LEU A 25 -5.02 12.12 9.03
C LEU A 25 -6.35 12.82 8.76
N SER A 26 -7.11 12.43 7.71
CA SER A 26 -8.42 13.01 7.44
C SER A 26 -9.47 12.67 8.51
N LYS A 27 -9.25 11.60 9.28
CA LYS A 27 -10.03 11.22 10.46
C LYS A 27 -9.53 11.89 11.76
N ASN A 28 -8.62 12.87 11.67
CA ASN A 28 -8.01 13.55 12.82
C ASN A 28 -7.25 12.62 13.79
N VAL A 29 -6.78 11.47 13.32
CA VAL A 29 -5.96 10.57 14.15
C VAL A 29 -4.61 11.23 14.43
N ASN A 30 -4.20 11.23 15.70
CA ASN A 30 -2.95 11.85 16.13
C ASN A 30 -1.73 11.21 15.45
N ARG A 31 -0.81 12.02 14.93
CA ARG A 31 0.43 11.57 14.26
C ARG A 31 1.28 10.62 15.11
N THR A 32 1.35 10.82 16.43
CA THR A 32 2.06 9.94 17.36
C THR A 32 1.40 8.57 17.41
N TYR A 33 0.06 8.52 17.41
CA TYR A 33 -0.69 7.26 17.35
C TYR A 33 -0.52 6.58 15.98
N ILE A 34 -0.59 7.33 14.88
CA ILE A 34 -0.31 6.81 13.53
C ILE A 34 1.09 6.19 13.49
N ALA A 35 2.12 6.88 14.02
CA ALA A 35 3.48 6.36 14.05
C ALA A 35 3.59 5.06 14.84
N LYS A 36 2.98 5.02 16.03
CA LYS A 36 2.91 3.82 16.88
C LYS A 36 2.25 2.66 16.16
N CYS A 37 1.08 2.86 15.55
CA CYS A 37 0.31 1.77 14.97
C CYS A 37 0.77 1.32 13.60
N THR A 38 1.33 2.20 12.78
CA THR A 38 1.79 1.84 11.44
C THR A 38 3.28 1.48 11.38
N GLY A 39 4.04 1.76 12.45
CA GLY A 39 5.51 1.65 12.45
C GLY A 39 6.20 2.67 11.55
N VAL A 40 5.47 3.67 11.03
CA VAL A 40 6.01 4.71 10.15
C VAL A 40 6.59 5.83 11.01
N SER A 41 7.83 6.22 10.75
CA SER A 41 8.47 7.30 11.51
C SER A 41 7.73 8.64 11.34
N PRO A 42 7.72 9.52 12.35
CA PRO A 42 7.07 10.84 12.26
C PRO A 42 7.55 11.69 11.07
N ALA A 43 8.85 11.61 10.74
CA ALA A 43 9.42 12.26 9.57
C ALA A 43 8.80 11.72 8.28
N LEU A 44 8.61 10.41 8.18
CA LEU A 44 8.02 9.78 6.99
C LEU A 44 6.52 10.08 6.85
N ILE A 45 5.76 10.16 7.96
CA ILE A 45 4.37 10.65 7.98
C ILE A 45 4.30 12.05 7.37
N THR A 46 5.20 12.95 7.77
CA THR A 46 5.24 14.32 7.24
C THR A 46 5.50 14.32 5.73
N ARG A 47 6.46 13.52 5.25
CA ARG A 47 6.78 13.40 3.82
C ARG A 47 5.60 12.83 3.01
N TYR A 48 4.87 11.86 3.57
CA TYR A 48 3.65 11.33 2.95
C TYR A 48 2.55 12.39 2.84
N ALA A 49 2.31 13.14 3.92
CA ALA A 49 1.33 14.22 3.94
C ALA A 49 1.64 15.32 2.91
N LYS A 50 2.92 15.65 2.73
CA LYS A 50 3.39 16.61 1.72
C LYS A 50 3.42 16.07 0.29
N GLY A 51 3.20 14.77 0.08
CA GLY A 51 3.31 14.15 -1.25
C GLY A 51 4.74 13.94 -1.74
N GLU A 52 5.74 14.01 -0.87
CA GLU A 52 7.16 13.83 -1.21
C GLU A 52 7.59 12.34 -1.31
N ARG A 53 6.70 11.40 -0.96
CA ARG A 53 6.90 9.96 -1.06
C ARG A 53 5.55 9.28 -1.31
N GLY A 54 5.54 8.10 -1.95
CA GLY A 54 4.32 7.36 -2.26
C GLY A 54 3.54 8.03 -3.40
N LEU A 55 4.23 8.25 -4.52
CA LEU A 55 3.78 9.14 -5.59
C LEU A 55 2.65 8.56 -6.46
N HIS A 56 2.39 7.26 -6.35
CA HIS A 56 1.41 6.59 -7.20
C HIS A 56 0.05 6.53 -6.50
N ASP A 57 -0.99 6.99 -7.19
CA ASP A 57 -2.34 6.90 -6.64
C ASP A 57 -2.94 5.52 -6.94
N LEU A 58 -2.82 4.60 -5.98
CA LEU A 58 -3.44 3.28 -6.07
C LEU A 58 -4.90 3.29 -5.61
N THR A 59 -5.40 4.41 -5.05
CA THR A 59 -6.79 4.53 -4.58
C THR A 59 -7.78 4.72 -5.73
N ALA A 60 -7.29 5.01 -6.94
CA ALA A 60 -8.08 4.93 -8.17
C ALA A 60 -8.63 3.51 -8.44
N ILE A 61 -8.05 2.48 -7.82
CA ILE A 61 -8.54 1.11 -7.87
C ILE A 61 -9.49 0.88 -6.69
N ARG A 62 -10.79 0.76 -6.98
CA ARG A 62 -11.86 0.68 -5.97
C ARG A 62 -11.58 -0.33 -4.85
N GLU A 63 -11.17 -1.54 -5.20
CA GLU A 63 -10.90 -2.62 -4.23
C GLU A 63 -9.75 -2.27 -3.27
N ILE A 64 -8.75 -1.51 -3.74
CA ILE A 64 -7.62 -1.05 -2.92
C ILE A 64 -8.08 0.07 -1.99
N ASP A 65 -8.89 1.00 -2.50
CA ASP A 65 -9.41 2.11 -1.69
C ASP A 65 -10.32 1.61 -0.56
N GLU A 66 -11.20 0.65 -0.86
CA GLU A 66 -12.08 -0.02 0.11
C GLU A 66 -11.27 -0.73 1.20
N ALA A 67 -10.26 -1.52 0.82
CA ALA A 67 -9.40 -2.22 1.78
C ALA A 67 -8.61 -1.25 2.68
N LEU A 68 -8.14 -0.13 2.14
CA LEU A 68 -7.46 0.91 2.92
C LEU A 68 -8.41 1.69 3.82
N LYS A 69 -9.66 1.89 3.39
CA LYS A 69 -10.71 2.50 4.21
C LYS A 69 -11.03 1.61 5.42
N GLU A 70 -11.31 0.34 5.18
CA GLU A 70 -11.55 -0.66 6.24
C GLU A 70 -10.38 -0.71 7.24
N LEU A 71 -9.14 -0.77 6.75
CA LEU A 71 -7.95 -0.75 7.59
C LEU A 71 -7.86 0.55 8.41
N SER A 72 -8.16 1.71 7.82
CA SER A 72 -8.17 2.98 8.55
C SER A 72 -9.27 3.05 9.61
N ASP A 73 -10.42 2.42 9.37
CA ASP A 73 -11.54 2.32 10.32
C ASP A 73 -11.14 1.45 11.51
N LYS A 74 -10.60 0.25 11.27
CA LYS A 74 -10.10 -0.66 12.31
C LYS A 74 -9.02 -0.01 13.19
N ILE A 75 -8.07 0.72 12.58
CA ILE A 75 -7.04 1.47 13.34
C ILE A 75 -7.68 2.59 14.17
N THR A 76 -8.65 3.32 13.62
CA THR A 76 -9.29 4.44 14.33
C THR A 76 -10.11 3.96 15.53
N ASN A 77 -10.73 2.79 15.41
CA ASN A 77 -11.50 2.16 16.48
C ASN A 77 -10.64 1.43 17.51
N GLY A 78 -9.31 1.34 17.29
CA GLY A 78 -8.40 0.60 18.17
C GLY A 78 -8.47 -0.92 18.02
N GLU A 79 -9.09 -1.42 16.96
CA GLU A 79 -9.26 -2.84 16.65
C GLU A 79 -8.01 -3.45 15.98
N MET A 80 -7.11 -2.62 15.45
CA MET A 80 -5.89 -3.09 14.77
C MET A 80 -4.72 -2.11 14.96
N CYS A 81 -3.52 -2.63 15.26
CA CYS A 81 -2.31 -1.81 15.45
C CYS A 81 -1.03 -2.65 15.29
N GLY A 82 0.12 -2.04 15.01
CA GLY A 82 1.42 -2.72 15.03
C GLY A 82 1.60 -3.74 13.89
N SER A 83 1.99 -4.98 14.22
CA SER A 83 2.32 -6.01 13.23
C SER A 83 1.13 -6.38 12.34
N GLU A 84 -0.11 -6.29 12.84
CA GLU A 84 -1.31 -6.57 12.06
C GLU A 84 -1.48 -5.57 10.90
N VAL A 85 -1.25 -4.28 11.17
CA VAL A 85 -1.27 -3.24 10.14
C VAL A 85 -0.17 -3.47 9.10
N TYR A 86 1.02 -3.88 9.56
CA TYR A 86 2.12 -4.22 8.66
C TYR A 86 1.77 -5.40 7.74
N ILE A 87 1.23 -6.49 8.32
CA ILE A 87 0.79 -7.68 7.57
C ILE A 87 -0.25 -7.25 6.53
N ARG A 88 -1.24 -6.45 6.92
CA ARG A 88 -2.30 -6.01 6.01
C ARG A 88 -1.79 -5.18 4.84
N ILE A 89 -0.83 -4.28 5.07
CA ILE A 89 -0.18 -3.51 4.01
C ILE A 89 0.68 -4.42 3.10
N ALA A 90 1.37 -5.41 3.66
CA ALA A 90 2.14 -6.38 2.88
C ALA A 90 1.23 -7.24 1.99
N GLU A 91 0.11 -7.73 2.52
CA GLU A 91 -0.92 -8.44 1.75
C GLU A 91 -1.46 -7.60 0.61
N LEU A 92 -1.81 -6.34 0.89
CA LEU A 92 -2.32 -5.43 -0.13
C LEU A 92 -1.26 -5.10 -1.19
N THR A 93 0.01 -4.98 -0.78
CA THR A 93 1.13 -4.82 -1.71
C THR A 93 1.23 -6.03 -2.66
N MET A 94 1.19 -7.24 -2.11
CA MET A 94 1.24 -8.46 -2.91
C MET A 94 0.01 -8.63 -3.80
N TYR A 95 -1.17 -8.19 -3.34
CA TYR A 95 -2.40 -8.18 -4.12
C TYR A 95 -2.30 -7.26 -5.34
N VAL A 96 -1.82 -6.01 -5.15
CA VAL A 96 -1.57 -5.07 -6.25
C VAL A 96 -0.62 -5.66 -7.30
N LEU A 97 0.40 -6.40 -6.84
CA LEU A 97 1.36 -7.08 -7.72
C LEU A 97 0.72 -8.28 -8.44
N SER A 98 -0.02 -9.13 -7.74
CA SER A 98 -0.64 -10.34 -8.32
C SER A 98 -1.70 -10.00 -9.37
N LYS A 99 -2.43 -8.89 -9.21
CA LYS A 99 -3.44 -8.39 -10.16
C LYS A 99 -2.87 -7.56 -11.30
N LYS A 100 -1.55 -7.43 -11.41
CA LYS A 100 -0.84 -6.62 -12.42
C LYS A 100 -1.17 -5.12 -12.39
N PHE A 101 -1.81 -4.61 -11.34
CA PHE A 101 -2.17 -3.19 -11.21
C PHE A 101 -0.93 -2.27 -11.22
N ALA A 102 0.23 -2.80 -10.82
CA ALA A 102 1.50 -2.07 -10.83
C ALA A 102 2.27 -2.12 -12.16
N CYS A 103 1.82 -2.86 -13.17
CA CYS A 103 2.62 -3.08 -14.38
C CYS A 103 2.88 -1.78 -15.17
N GLY A 104 1.91 -0.87 -15.24
CA GLY A 104 2.10 0.44 -15.86
C GLY A 104 3.17 1.28 -15.14
N ILE A 105 3.15 1.27 -13.80
CA ILE A 105 4.16 1.94 -12.97
C ILE A 105 5.55 1.34 -13.23
N HIS A 106 5.65 0.00 -13.26
CA HIS A 106 6.91 -0.70 -13.49
C HIS A 106 7.48 -0.38 -14.88
N TYR A 107 6.65 -0.47 -15.93
CA TYR A 107 7.07 -0.14 -17.29
C TYR A 107 7.61 1.29 -17.38
N LEU A 108 6.91 2.27 -16.79
CA LEU A 108 7.37 3.66 -16.78
C LEU A 108 8.68 3.85 -16.02
N ALA A 109 8.91 3.08 -14.94
CA ALA A 109 10.08 3.21 -14.08
C ALA A 109 11.36 2.62 -14.69
N THR A 110 11.28 1.51 -15.43
CA THR A 110 12.48 0.75 -15.87
C THR A 110 12.51 0.43 -17.35
N ARG A 111 11.36 0.40 -18.04
CA ARG A 111 11.22 0.02 -19.46
C ARG A 111 11.74 -1.39 -19.80
N ASP A 112 11.99 -2.24 -18.80
CA ASP A 112 12.60 -3.56 -18.96
C ASP A 112 11.60 -4.73 -18.89
N ILE A 113 10.31 -4.42 -18.90
CA ILE A 113 9.22 -5.41 -18.97
C ILE A 113 8.20 -5.01 -20.04
N ASP A 114 7.52 -6.00 -20.62
CA ASP A 114 6.29 -5.80 -21.41
C ASP A 114 5.08 -6.12 -20.52
N PRO A 115 4.26 -5.12 -20.13
CA PRO A 115 3.07 -5.33 -19.29
C PRO A 115 2.09 -6.39 -19.83
N LEU A 116 1.99 -6.54 -21.16
CA LEU A 116 1.05 -7.47 -21.79
C LEU A 116 1.55 -8.92 -21.73
N LYS A 117 2.88 -9.12 -21.72
CA LYS A 117 3.50 -10.45 -21.72
C LYS A 117 4.02 -10.89 -20.34
N CYS A 118 4.32 -9.95 -19.46
CA CYS A 118 4.90 -10.24 -18.15
C CYS A 118 3.89 -10.93 -17.22
N ASN A 119 4.30 -12.04 -16.60
CA ASN A 119 3.51 -12.81 -15.63
C ASN A 119 4.26 -13.09 -14.32
N ILE A 120 5.40 -12.42 -14.08
CA ILE A 120 6.26 -12.69 -12.92
C ILE A 120 5.48 -12.55 -11.60
N CYS A 121 4.81 -11.40 -11.37
CA CYS A 121 4.10 -11.15 -10.12
C CYS A 121 2.93 -12.12 -9.87
N PRO A 122 2.01 -12.37 -10.83
CA PRO A 122 0.97 -13.40 -10.67
C PRO A 122 1.51 -14.82 -10.43
N SER A 123 2.68 -15.16 -10.98
CA SER A 123 3.30 -16.47 -10.77
C SER A 123 3.90 -16.65 -9.37
N ILE A 124 4.33 -15.55 -8.73
CA ILE A 124 4.93 -15.55 -7.40
C ILE A 124 3.86 -15.38 -6.31
N PHE A 125 2.92 -14.46 -6.50
CA PHE A 125 1.93 -14.08 -5.49
C PHE A 125 0.54 -14.59 -5.89
N LYS A 126 -0.05 -15.46 -5.08
CA LYS A 126 -1.43 -15.96 -5.24
C LYS A 126 -2.26 -15.51 -4.05
N ILE A 127 -2.71 -14.26 -4.07
CA ILE A 127 -3.46 -13.64 -2.97
C ILE A 127 -4.76 -13.06 -3.50
N SER A 128 -5.84 -13.27 -2.75
CA SER A 128 -7.13 -12.60 -2.86
C SER A 128 -7.26 -11.58 -1.74
N PRO A 129 -8.00 -10.46 -1.91
CA PRO A 129 -8.18 -9.49 -0.83
C PRO A 129 -9.09 -10.14 0.21
N GLN A 130 -8.64 -10.26 1.46
CA GLN A 130 -9.49 -10.72 2.56
C GLN A 130 -10.44 -9.59 2.93
N VAL A 131 -11.56 -9.41 2.22
CA VAL A 131 -12.63 -8.54 2.71
C VAL A 131 -13.41 -9.38 3.71
N GLU A 132 -13.29 -9.09 5.00
CA GLU A 132 -14.16 -9.71 6.00
C GLU A 132 -15.58 -9.21 5.74
N THR A 133 -16.39 -10.04 5.08
CA THR A 133 -17.83 -9.83 5.01
C THR A 133 -18.40 -10.17 6.39
N ASN A 134 -18.83 -9.15 7.13
CA ASN A 134 -19.70 -9.30 8.28
C ASN A 134 -21.03 -9.95 7.88
#